data_AF-A0AAW0YS44-F1
#
_entry.id   AF-A0AAW0YS44-F1
#
_cell.length_a   1.000
_cell.length_b   1.000
_cell.length_c   1.000
_cell.angle_alpha   90.00
_cell.angle_beta   90.00
_cell.angle_gamma   90.00
#
_symmetry.space_group_name_H-M   'P 1'
#
loop_
_entity.id
_entity.type
_entity.pdbx_description
1 polymer ?
#
loop_
_entity_poly.entity_id
_entity_poly.type
_entity_poly.pdbx_seq_one_letter_code
_entity_poly.pdbx_strand_id
1 'polypeptide(L)'
;KGSPACLSRPPCTSHDYYEIDSACDEKNQTRAVYKWVAPRVCREMKGSVSLPPSGEVKTCPPCNPGMHYTTGLGCVFCPRDEHSDGVSPCKPCPPSTAPNYGYQYQWWTAMPPTMAAICMSADDVGCSTSEGWQVGGDHIHSGRGHADDAYLVLSLKV
;
A
#
# COMPACT_ATOMS: atom_id res chain seq x y z
N LYS A 1 21.73 -22.90 -9.51
CA LYS A 1 21.57 -22.18 -10.81
C LYS A 1 22.69 -21.14 -10.93
N GLY A 2 23.17 -20.77 -12.12
CA GLY A 2 24.25 -19.79 -12.27
C GLY A 2 24.43 -19.31 -13.72
N SER A 3 24.97 -18.11 -13.89
CA SER A 3 25.30 -17.53 -15.19
C SER A 3 26.83 -17.45 -15.35
N PRO A 4 27.39 -17.75 -16.54
CA PRO A 4 28.83 -17.59 -16.78
C PRO A 4 29.24 -16.12 -16.92
N ALA A 5 28.28 -15.20 -17.05
CA ALA A 5 28.56 -13.78 -17.25
C ALA A 5 27.46 -12.89 -16.63
N CYS A 6 27.85 -11.67 -16.27
CA CYS A 6 26.91 -10.60 -15.95
C CYS A 6 26.39 -9.98 -17.24
N LEU A 7 25.06 -9.92 -17.40
CA LEU A 7 24.43 -9.23 -18.52
C LEU A 7 24.13 -7.77 -18.12
N SER A 8 24.22 -6.86 -19.09
CA SER A 8 23.78 -5.48 -18.89
C SER A 8 22.26 -5.44 -18.73
N ARG A 9 21.78 -4.58 -17.81
CA ARG A 9 20.35 -4.37 -17.61
C ARG A 9 19.69 -3.78 -18.86
N PRO A 10 18.49 -4.23 -19.23
CA PRO A 10 17.76 -3.68 -20.36
C PRO A 10 17.28 -2.23 -20.10
N PRO A 11 16.85 -1.50 -21.15
CA PRO A 11 16.14 -0.22 -21.01
C PRO A 11 14.87 -0.36 -20.16
N CYS A 12 14.58 0.62 -19.31
CA CYS A 12 13.37 0.63 -18.48
C CYS A 12 12.09 0.81 -19.31
N THR A 13 11.03 0.13 -18.91
CA THR A 13 9.69 0.14 -19.51
C THR A 13 8.62 0.61 -18.51
N SER A 14 7.38 0.78 -18.97
CA SER A 14 6.24 1.13 -18.10
C SER A 14 5.87 0.03 -17.10
N HIS A 15 6.39 -1.19 -17.27
CA HIS A 15 6.20 -2.28 -16.31
C HIS A 15 7.19 -2.21 -15.14
N ASP A 16 8.27 -1.45 -15.28
CA ASP A 16 9.34 -1.34 -14.29
C ASP A 16 9.08 -0.29 -13.20
N TYR A 17 7.97 0.46 -13.28
CA TYR A 17 7.51 1.35 -12.23
C TYR A 17 6.04 1.10 -11.89
N TYR A 18 5.61 1.60 -10.73
CA TYR A 18 4.23 1.57 -10.27
C TYR A 18 3.83 2.92 -9.69
N GLU A 19 2.53 3.18 -9.68
CA GLU A 19 1.93 4.37 -9.10
C GLU A 19 1.54 4.10 -7.64
N ILE A 20 1.77 5.08 -6.77
CA ILE A 20 1.26 5.11 -5.40
C ILE A 20 0.81 6.52 -5.06
N ASP A 21 -0.04 6.66 -4.05
CA ASP A 21 -0.30 7.95 -3.44
C ASP A 21 0.85 8.34 -2.49
N SER A 22 1.21 9.63 -2.50
CA SER A 22 2.14 10.17 -1.51
C SER A 22 1.54 10.14 -0.10
N ALA A 23 2.38 10.22 0.92
CA ALA A 23 1.91 10.48 2.27
C ALA A 23 1.09 11.79 2.32
N CYS A 24 0.09 11.82 3.20
CA CYS A 24 -0.69 13.03 3.45
C CYS A 24 0.17 14.11 4.08
N ASP A 25 0.10 15.32 3.53
CA ASP A 25 0.78 16.48 4.09
C ASP A 25 -0.03 17.16 5.20
N GLU A 26 0.53 18.22 5.80
CA GLU A 26 -0.11 19.00 6.86
C GLU A 26 -1.42 19.69 6.43
N LYS A 27 -1.67 19.79 5.11
CA LYS A 27 -2.88 20.38 4.54
C LYS A 27 -3.92 19.31 4.17
N ASN A 28 -3.71 18.05 4.59
CA ASN A 28 -4.55 16.91 4.25
C ASN A 28 -4.59 16.65 2.74
N GLN A 29 -3.47 16.83 2.05
CA GLN A 29 -3.34 16.64 0.60
C GLN A 29 -2.38 15.51 0.28
N THR A 30 -2.68 14.82 -0.83
CA THR A 30 -1.85 13.76 -1.42
C THR A 30 -1.86 13.91 -2.95
N ARG A 31 -0.97 13.17 -3.64
CA ARG A 31 -0.95 13.09 -5.10
C ARG A 31 -0.37 11.76 -5.54
N ALA A 32 -0.71 11.33 -6.75
CA ALA A 32 -0.09 10.19 -7.39
C ALA A 32 1.41 10.47 -7.64
N VAL A 33 2.26 9.53 -7.23
CA VAL A 33 3.70 9.53 -7.47
C VAL A 33 4.12 8.17 -8.01
N TYR A 34 5.18 8.15 -8.80
CA TYR A 34 5.65 6.92 -9.45
C TYR A 34 6.96 6.47 -8.83
N LYS A 35 7.05 5.17 -8.53
CA LYS A 35 8.26 4.55 -7.98
C LYS A 35 8.71 3.41 -8.86
N TRP A 36 10.01 3.32 -9.05
CA TRP A 36 10.62 2.17 -9.69
C TRP A 36 10.43 0.91 -8.83
N VAL A 37 10.21 -0.22 -9.50
CA VAL A 37 10.22 -1.54 -8.87
C VAL A 37 11.61 -1.81 -8.31
N ALA A 38 11.64 -2.35 -7.09
CA ALA A 38 12.86 -2.72 -6.38
C ALA A 38 13.02 -4.25 -6.38
N PRO A 39 14.23 -4.80 -6.62
CA PRO A 39 15.45 -4.09 -6.96
C PRO A 39 15.36 -3.52 -8.38
N ARG A 40 16.19 -2.52 -8.69
CA ARG A 40 16.24 -1.94 -10.05
C ARG A 40 16.75 -2.99 -11.05
N VAL A 41 15.86 -3.58 -11.83
CA VAL A 41 16.20 -4.61 -12.84
C VAL A 41 16.52 -4.02 -14.23
N CYS A 42 16.10 -2.79 -14.48
CA CYS A 42 16.37 -2.05 -15.72
C CYS A 42 17.35 -0.88 -15.48
N ARG A 43 17.85 -0.26 -16.56
CA ARG A 43 18.68 0.95 -16.52
C ARG A 43 18.09 2.04 -17.42
N GLU A 44 18.07 3.27 -16.93
CA GLU A 44 17.68 4.45 -17.70
C GLU A 44 18.77 4.77 -18.75
N MET A 45 18.42 4.65 -20.03
CA MET A 45 19.29 4.89 -21.18
C MET A 45 18.46 5.27 -22.41
N LYS A 46 19.11 5.52 -23.55
CA LYS A 46 18.39 5.81 -24.81
C LYS A 46 17.36 4.70 -25.11
N GLY A 47 16.10 5.08 -25.26
CA GLY A 47 14.97 4.17 -25.46
C GLY A 47 14.29 3.68 -24.17
N SER A 48 14.78 4.08 -22.99
CA SER A 48 14.07 3.85 -21.73
C SER A 48 12.96 4.87 -21.53
N VAL A 49 11.92 4.46 -20.80
CA VAL A 49 10.94 5.40 -20.25
C VAL A 49 11.53 6.12 -19.04
N SER A 50 11.07 7.36 -18.82
CA SER A 50 11.27 8.09 -17.56
C SER A 50 10.06 7.92 -16.66
N LEU A 51 10.22 8.12 -15.36
CA LEU A 51 9.07 8.21 -14.46
C LEU A 51 8.16 9.36 -14.91
N PRO A 52 6.83 9.15 -14.96
CA PRO A 52 5.90 10.23 -15.23
C PRO A 52 5.99 11.32 -14.15
N PRO A 53 5.60 12.56 -14.47
CA PRO A 53 5.45 13.60 -13.47
C PRO A 53 4.39 13.20 -12.44
N SER A 54 4.48 13.72 -11.22
CA SER A 54 3.46 13.51 -10.20
C SER A 54 2.09 13.99 -10.69
N GLY A 55 1.04 13.27 -10.28
CA GLY A 55 -0.34 13.62 -10.60
C GLY A 55 -0.83 14.87 -9.88
N GLU A 56 -2.10 15.18 -10.12
CA GLU A 56 -2.78 16.29 -9.48
C GLU A 56 -2.87 16.11 -7.96
N VAL A 57 -2.95 17.24 -7.27
CA VAL A 57 -3.12 17.26 -5.82
C VAL A 57 -4.58 17.01 -5.49
N LYS A 58 -4.84 15.99 -4.68
CA LYS A 58 -6.16 15.62 -4.19
C LYS A 58 -6.20 15.65 -2.66
N THR A 59 -7.40 15.77 -2.10
CA THR A 59 -7.61 15.67 -0.65
C THR A 59 -7.39 14.22 -0.22
N CYS A 60 -6.78 14.01 0.94
CA CYS A 60 -6.62 12.68 1.50
C CYS A 60 -7.96 12.01 1.80
N PRO A 61 -8.06 10.69 1.63
CA PRO A 61 -9.26 9.97 2.03
C PRO A 61 -9.49 10.09 3.54
N PRO A 62 -10.74 10.00 4.00
CA PRO A 62 -11.04 9.95 5.43
C PRO A 62 -10.52 8.64 6.05
N CYS A 63 -10.70 8.49 7.36
CA CYS A 63 -10.42 7.21 7.99
C CYS A 63 -11.38 6.12 7.47
N ASN A 64 -11.01 4.87 7.67
CA ASN A 64 -11.87 3.75 7.35
C ASN A 64 -13.12 3.71 8.26
N PRO A 65 -14.26 3.16 7.80
CA PRO A 65 -15.45 3.00 8.64
C PRO A 65 -15.13 2.31 9.97
N GLY A 66 -15.77 2.79 11.05
CA GLY A 66 -15.46 2.35 12.41
C GLY A 66 -14.20 2.97 13.01
N MET A 67 -13.56 3.92 12.32
CA MET A 67 -12.42 4.69 12.82
C MET A 67 -12.71 6.20 12.78
N HIS A 68 -11.93 6.98 13.52
CA HIS A 68 -11.91 8.43 13.40
C HIS A 68 -10.47 8.95 13.50
N TYR A 69 -10.24 10.17 13.02
CA TYR A 69 -8.91 10.79 13.09
C TYR A 69 -8.66 11.37 14.48
N THR A 70 -7.52 11.03 15.08
CA THR A 70 -7.01 11.62 16.32
C THR A 70 -5.65 12.26 16.06
N THR A 71 -5.52 13.55 16.37
CA THR A 71 -4.26 14.30 16.22
C THR A 71 -3.10 13.59 16.94
N GLY A 72 -2.00 13.34 16.23
CA GLY A 72 -0.81 12.66 16.77
C GLY A 72 -0.87 11.13 16.74
N LEU A 73 -2.05 10.52 16.67
CA LEU A 73 -2.23 9.06 16.58
C LEU A 73 -2.67 8.58 15.18
N GLY A 74 -3.22 9.48 14.35
CA GLY A 74 -3.80 9.12 13.06
C GLY A 74 -5.19 8.50 13.21
N CYS A 75 -5.55 7.61 12.29
CA CYS A 75 -6.85 6.92 12.31
C CYS A 75 -6.87 5.82 13.38
N VAL A 76 -7.80 5.92 14.33
CA VAL A 76 -7.98 4.96 15.43
C VAL A 76 -9.39 4.41 15.44
N PHE A 77 -9.54 3.14 15.83
CA PHE A 77 -10.85 2.50 15.96
C PHE A 77 -11.71 3.16 17.03
N CYS A 78 -13.02 3.16 16.80
CA CYS A 78 -13.98 3.62 17.79
C CYS A 78 -13.99 2.72 19.04
N PRO A 79 -14.26 3.29 20.23
CA PRO A 79 -14.51 2.54 21.46
C PRO A 79 -15.70 1.56 21.35
N ARG A 80 -15.89 0.77 22.42
CA ARG A 80 -17.08 -0.10 22.54
C ARG A 80 -18.36 0.72 22.50
N ASP A 81 -19.42 0.15 21.92
CA ASP A 81 -20.75 0.76 21.75
C ASP A 81 -20.78 2.09 20.97
N GLU A 82 -19.71 2.43 20.24
CA GLU A 82 -19.62 3.61 19.37
C GLU A 82 -19.39 3.24 17.91
N HIS A 83 -19.71 4.18 17.01
CA HIS A 83 -19.49 4.04 15.57
C HIS A 83 -19.05 5.35 14.92
N SER A 84 -18.39 5.26 13.76
CA SER A 84 -18.06 6.39 12.89
C SER A 84 -18.10 5.95 11.43
N ASP A 85 -18.41 6.91 10.55
CA ASP A 85 -18.32 6.79 9.10
C ASP A 85 -16.90 7.04 8.55
N GLY A 86 -15.90 7.26 9.42
CA GLY A 86 -14.53 7.59 9.03
C GLY A 86 -14.23 9.09 8.96
N VAL A 87 -15.27 9.92 8.91
CA VAL A 87 -15.18 11.39 8.81
C VAL A 87 -15.53 12.03 10.15
N SER A 88 -16.61 11.59 10.76
CA SER A 88 -17.12 12.11 12.02
C SER A 88 -16.38 11.52 13.23
N PRO A 89 -16.32 12.23 14.36
CA PRO A 89 -15.89 11.63 15.62
C PRO A 89 -16.77 10.42 15.97
N CYS A 90 -16.20 9.47 16.72
CA CYS A 90 -16.97 8.34 17.22
C CYS A 90 -18.14 8.82 18.09
N LYS A 91 -19.30 8.18 17.92
CA LYS A 91 -20.53 8.51 18.63
C LYS A 91 -21.24 7.25 19.13
N PRO A 92 -21.95 7.31 20.26
CA PRO A 92 -22.70 6.18 20.78
C PRO A 92 -23.74 5.67 19.79
N CYS A 93 -23.94 4.36 19.76
CA CYS A 93 -25.03 3.76 19.02
C CYS A 93 -26.40 4.22 19.56
N PRO A 94 -27.38 4.53 18.68
CA PRO A 94 -28.74 4.85 19.10
C PRO A 94 -29.39 3.74 19.95
N PRO A 95 -30.40 4.06 20.79
CA PRO A 95 -31.12 3.06 21.57
C PRO A 95 -31.63 1.90 20.73
N SER A 96 -31.52 0.68 21.27
CA SER A 96 -31.88 -0.57 20.57
C SER A 96 -31.05 -0.90 19.33
N THR A 97 -29.86 -0.32 19.19
CA THR A 97 -28.90 -0.67 18.14
C THR A 97 -27.53 -1.04 18.74
N ALA A 98 -26.71 -1.77 18.00
CA ALA A 98 -25.36 -2.15 18.39
C ALA A 98 -24.41 -1.99 17.19
N PRO A 99 -23.14 -1.65 17.42
CA PRO A 99 -22.17 -1.52 16.34
C PRO A 99 -21.82 -2.90 15.78
N ASN A 100 -21.64 -2.99 14.46
CA ASN A 100 -21.12 -4.19 13.82
C ASN A 100 -19.59 -4.17 13.86
N TYR A 101 -18.99 -4.98 14.74
CA TYR A 101 -17.55 -5.06 14.89
C TYR A 101 -16.91 -5.82 13.72
N GLY A 102 -15.96 -5.17 13.05
CA GLY A 102 -15.18 -5.79 12.00
C GLY A 102 -14.19 -4.82 11.37
N TYR A 103 -13.22 -5.37 10.66
CA TYR A 103 -12.27 -4.61 9.86
C TYR A 103 -12.91 -4.25 8.51
N GLN A 104 -13.12 -2.96 8.25
CA GLN A 104 -13.67 -2.45 7.00
C GLN A 104 -12.67 -1.51 6.33
N TYR A 105 -11.70 -2.07 5.62
CA TYR A 105 -10.69 -1.28 4.91
C TYR A 105 -11.17 -0.91 3.50
N GLN A 106 -11.55 0.36 3.32
CA GLN A 106 -11.86 0.98 2.03
C GLN A 106 -10.64 1.74 1.49
N TRP A 107 -9.91 2.40 2.38
CA TRP A 107 -8.74 3.22 2.08
C TRP A 107 -7.47 2.50 2.53
N TRP A 108 -6.63 2.16 1.55
CA TRP A 108 -5.34 1.52 1.67
C TRP A 108 -4.24 2.55 1.39
N THR A 109 -4.11 3.53 2.28
CA THR A 109 -3.02 4.52 2.22
C THR A 109 -1.75 4.03 2.90
N ALA A 110 -1.89 3.09 3.83
CA ALA A 110 -0.82 2.39 4.50
C ALA A 110 -1.28 0.98 4.87
N MET A 111 -0.33 0.04 4.99
CA MET A 111 -0.64 -1.30 5.50
C MET A 111 -1.07 -1.17 6.98
N PRO A 112 -2.25 -1.69 7.37
CA PRO A 112 -2.69 -1.59 8.76
C PRO A 112 -1.70 -2.27 9.71
N PRO A 113 -1.48 -1.76 10.94
CA PRO A 113 -0.57 -2.39 11.91
C PRO A 113 -0.97 -3.82 12.31
N THR A 114 -2.25 -4.16 12.17
CA THR A 114 -2.80 -5.50 12.39
C THR A 114 -2.54 -6.45 11.23
N MET A 115 -2.09 -5.96 10.08
CA MET A 115 -1.75 -6.80 8.93
C MET A 115 -0.24 -7.02 8.83
N ALA A 116 0.14 -8.24 8.46
CA ALA A 116 1.52 -8.57 8.12
C ALA A 116 1.57 -9.14 6.71
N ALA A 117 2.45 -8.56 5.89
CA ALA A 117 2.72 -8.96 4.53
C ALA A 117 4.11 -9.60 4.46
N ILE A 118 4.20 -10.78 3.85
CA ILE A 118 5.43 -11.58 3.77
C ILE A 118 5.57 -12.10 2.34
N CYS A 119 6.77 -12.02 1.78
CA CYS A 119 7.16 -12.74 0.57
C CYS A 119 8.12 -13.88 0.94
N MET A 120 7.89 -15.08 0.38
CA MET A 120 8.77 -16.22 0.50
C MET A 120 9.13 -16.78 -0.89
N SER A 121 10.32 -17.34 -1.05
CA SER A 121 10.78 -18.02 -2.26
C SER A 121 11.61 -19.23 -1.85
N ALA A 122 11.49 -20.34 -2.59
CA ALA A 122 12.23 -21.56 -2.29
C ALA A 122 13.75 -21.40 -2.50
N ASP A 123 14.13 -20.58 -3.48
CA ASP A 123 15.51 -20.33 -3.87
C ASP A 123 16.05 -18.97 -3.33
N ASP A 124 15.30 -18.26 -2.47
CA ASP A 124 15.62 -16.92 -1.90
C ASP A 124 15.83 -15.79 -2.95
N VAL A 125 15.58 -16.08 -4.23
CA VAL A 125 15.73 -15.14 -5.35
C VAL A 125 14.38 -14.62 -5.85
N GLY A 126 13.28 -15.31 -5.55
CA GLY A 126 11.96 -14.98 -6.10
C GLY A 126 11.32 -13.73 -5.51
N CYS A 127 11.71 -13.34 -4.30
CA CYS A 127 11.20 -12.14 -3.65
C CYS A 127 12.05 -10.91 -3.99
N SER A 128 11.49 -10.03 -4.82
CA SER A 128 12.16 -8.77 -5.18
C SER A 128 12.22 -7.80 -3.99
N THR A 129 11.19 -7.78 -3.14
CA THR A 129 11.16 -7.09 -1.84
C THR A 129 10.58 -7.99 -0.77
N SER A 130 10.89 -7.69 0.50
CA SER A 130 10.38 -8.42 1.67
C SER A 130 8.88 -8.18 1.91
N GLU A 131 8.35 -7.03 1.48
CA GLU A 131 6.96 -6.64 1.75
C GLU A 131 5.97 -7.46 0.92
N GLY A 132 6.31 -7.82 -0.33
CA GLY A 132 5.50 -8.71 -1.19
C GLY A 132 4.13 -8.16 -1.64
N TRP A 133 3.56 -7.22 -0.89
CA TRP A 133 2.29 -6.57 -1.10
C TRP A 133 2.47 -5.06 -1.04
N GLN A 134 1.73 -4.36 -1.88
CA GLN A 134 1.76 -2.91 -1.98
C GLN A 134 0.34 -2.36 -1.85
N VAL A 135 0.24 -1.18 -1.23
CA VAL A 135 -1.02 -0.47 -1.10
C VAL A 135 -1.25 0.39 -2.35
N GLY A 136 -2.49 0.44 -2.82
CA GLY A 136 -2.91 1.11 -4.05
C GLY A 136 -3.97 2.19 -3.85
N GLY A 137 -4.16 2.68 -2.63
CA GLY A 137 -5.14 3.72 -2.31
C GLY A 137 -6.53 3.16 -2.00
N ASP A 138 -7.15 2.45 -2.93
CA ASP A 138 -8.47 1.81 -2.78
C ASP A 138 -8.41 0.27 -2.74
N HIS A 139 -7.23 -0.29 -3.01
CA HIS A 139 -6.98 -1.72 -2.98
C HIS A 139 -5.56 -2.03 -2.49
N ILE A 140 -5.28 -3.32 -2.37
CA ILE A 140 -3.93 -3.86 -2.24
C ILE A 140 -3.64 -4.77 -3.42
N HIS A 141 -2.37 -4.86 -3.80
CA HIS A 141 -1.94 -5.72 -4.88
C HIS A 141 -0.59 -6.36 -4.54
N SER A 142 -0.28 -7.47 -5.20
CA SER A 142 1.05 -8.07 -5.14
C SER A 142 2.09 -7.07 -5.64
N GLY A 143 3.25 -7.03 -4.99
CA GLY A 143 4.40 -6.26 -5.47
C GLY A 143 4.76 -6.66 -6.89
N ARG A 144 5.40 -5.74 -7.63
CA ARG A 144 5.91 -6.02 -8.97
C ARG A 144 7.35 -6.57 -8.88
N GLY A 145 7.74 -7.38 -9.85
CA GLY A 145 9.12 -7.87 -10.00
C GLY A 145 9.45 -9.17 -9.24
N HIS A 146 8.46 -9.82 -8.65
CA HIS A 146 8.62 -11.17 -8.11
C HIS A 146 8.85 -12.20 -9.22
N ALA A 147 9.64 -13.24 -8.95
CA ALA A 147 9.82 -14.36 -9.86
C ALA A 147 8.70 -15.41 -9.72
N ASP A 148 8.69 -16.38 -10.62
CA ASP A 148 7.63 -17.39 -10.74
C ASP A 148 7.47 -18.29 -9.48
N ASP A 149 8.50 -18.38 -8.65
CA ASP A 149 8.50 -19.17 -7.40
C ASP A 149 8.14 -18.36 -6.16
N ALA A 150 7.78 -17.08 -6.32
CA ALA A 150 7.40 -16.22 -5.20
C ALA A 150 6.03 -16.62 -4.64
N TYR A 151 6.00 -16.80 -3.32
CA TYR A 151 4.80 -17.07 -2.54
C TYR A 151 4.51 -15.90 -1.62
N LEU A 152 3.38 -15.24 -1.84
CA LEU A 152 2.98 -14.03 -1.13
C LEU A 152 1.91 -14.35 -0.09
N VAL A 153 2.17 -13.98 1.16
CA VAL A 153 1.24 -14.16 2.28
C VAL A 153 0.84 -12.81 2.83
N LEU A 154 -0.46 -12.54 2.86
CA LEU A 154 -1.02 -11.45 3.63
C LEU A 154 -1.85 -12.05 4.76
N SER A 155 -1.54 -11.63 5.98
CA SER A 155 -2.18 -12.13 7.20
C SER A 155 -2.77 -10.97 8.01
N LEU A 156 -3.97 -11.17 8.51
CA LEU A 156 -4.62 -10.27 9.47
C LEU A 156 -4.48 -10.89 10.87
N LYS A 157 -3.86 -10.14 11.78
CA LYS A 157 -3.77 -10.47 13.21
C LYS A 157 -4.98 -9.86 13.91
N VAL A 158 -5.79 -10.72 14.53
CA VAL A 158 -7.00 -10.37 15.27
C VAL A 158 -6.80 -10.66 16.73
#